data_AF-A0A1Q6ZIC7-F1
#
_entry.id   AF-A0A1Q6ZIC7-F1
#
_cell.length_a   1.000
_cell.length_b   1.000
_cell.length_c   1.000
_cell.angle_alpha   90.00
_cell.angle_beta   90.00
_cell.angle_gamma   90.00
#
_symmetry.space_group_name_H-M   'P 1'
#
loop_
_entity.id
_entity.type
_entity.pdbx_description
1 polymer ?
#
loop_
_entity_poly.entity_id
_entity_poly.type
_entity_poly.pdbx_seq_one_letter_code
_entity_poly.pdbx_strand_id
1 'polypeptide(L)'
;MKRIPRNERGMALAVAIFALVVVGALVAGAFFAGTQEQRVGENQRRVQTSFGVAEAGAQERVLSWDATSMNKRPQYPADSVVIGPNATAPNGTGSYGGYSYKVGPNLFLIDMTGRDNASAAGAIAGGGGARQRIGMLTRIAPVDFGIHASLTTQGSVSISGNADVNGADQIPAGWTSCDPPGPPQAGVRDQGGNVTESGNGTVLGNPPVVNDPTINNNTFTTFGGATYAQMTARANLVIPAGNYSTAPVVTNGQCDRTVLTNWGDGENPTAPCGSYWPIIHATGTITLNNTQGQGILLVDGDLNIQGSYQFFGIVIIQGDLKTAGGGTTDAHFWGGVMAKNADLSTQSLSGKATLNFSSCSILTALQATSPISMMRSRGWAQLY
;
A
#
# COMPACT_ATOMS: atom_id res chain seq x y z
N MET A 1 -35.77 63.32 81.39
CA MET A 1 -36.16 62.21 80.47
C MET A 1 -35.01 61.21 80.41
N LYS A 2 -35.18 60.04 81.02
CA LYS A 2 -34.14 59.00 81.18
C LYS A 2 -34.16 58.09 79.95
N ARG A 3 -33.11 58.09 79.10
CA ARG A 3 -32.97 57.12 78.01
C ARG A 3 -32.55 55.78 78.61
N ILE A 4 -33.42 54.78 78.51
CA ILE A 4 -33.12 53.39 78.86
C ILE A 4 -32.35 52.79 77.67
N PRO A 5 -31.09 52.35 77.83
CA PRO A 5 -30.41 51.62 76.77
C PRO A 5 -31.09 50.26 76.58
N ARG A 6 -31.72 50.04 75.41
CA ARG A 6 -32.26 48.74 75.01
C ARG A 6 -31.10 47.77 74.83
N ASN A 7 -31.11 46.68 75.58
CA ASN A 7 -30.05 45.68 75.57
C ASN A 7 -30.29 44.70 74.40
N GLU A 8 -29.81 45.02 73.20
CA GLU A 8 -29.93 44.20 71.98
C GLU A 8 -28.92 43.03 71.90
N ARG A 9 -28.21 42.75 73.00
CA ARG A 9 -27.08 41.79 73.06
C ARG A 9 -27.46 40.33 72.74
N GLY A 10 -28.73 39.94 72.87
CA GLY A 10 -29.19 38.57 72.54
C GLY A 10 -29.48 38.32 71.06
N MET A 11 -29.96 39.33 70.31
CA MET A 11 -30.28 39.21 68.88
C MET A 11 -29.02 39.29 68.00
N ALA A 12 -28.02 40.07 68.41
CA ALA A 12 -26.78 40.24 67.66
C ALA A 12 -26.01 38.92 67.46
N LEU A 13 -25.98 38.04 68.47
CA LEU A 13 -25.33 36.73 68.38
C LEU A 13 -26.05 35.79 67.39
N ALA A 14 -27.38 35.74 67.46
CA ALA A 14 -28.18 34.89 66.57
C ALA A 14 -28.07 35.33 65.10
N VAL A 15 -28.10 36.65 64.84
CA VAL A 15 -27.89 37.22 63.49
C VAL A 15 -26.48 36.93 62.98
N ALA A 16 -25.46 37.04 63.84
CA ALA A 16 -24.09 36.74 63.46
C ALA A 16 -23.88 35.26 63.10
N ILE A 17 -24.46 34.32 63.87
CA ILE A 17 -24.40 32.89 63.57
C ILE A 17 -25.12 32.57 62.26
N PHE A 18 -26.32 33.13 62.06
CA PHE A 18 -27.06 32.96 60.80
C PHE A 18 -26.27 33.50 59.60
N ALA A 19 -25.69 34.69 59.72
CA ALA A 19 -24.83 35.26 58.69
C ALA A 19 -23.61 34.38 58.39
N LEU A 20 -22.94 33.82 59.41
CA LEU A 20 -21.82 32.89 59.22
C LEU A 20 -22.24 31.61 58.51
N VAL A 21 -23.41 31.05 58.82
CA VAL A 21 -23.94 29.85 58.15
C VAL A 21 -24.25 30.15 56.68
N VAL A 22 -24.89 31.28 56.38
CA VAL A 22 -25.20 31.69 55.01
C VAL A 22 -23.93 31.93 54.21
N VAL A 23 -22.94 32.63 54.78
CA VAL A 23 -21.64 32.84 54.13
C VAL A 23 -20.91 31.51 53.93
N GLY A 24 -20.92 30.62 54.92
CA GLY A 24 -20.33 29.29 54.81
C GLY A 24 -20.96 28.46 53.70
N ALA A 25 -22.30 28.49 53.57
CA ALA A 25 -23.02 27.81 52.50
C ALA A 25 -22.70 28.39 51.11
N LEU A 26 -22.60 29.72 50.98
CA LEU A 26 -22.22 30.38 49.72
C LEU A 26 -20.79 30.05 49.31
N VAL A 27 -19.85 30.07 50.26
CA VAL A 27 -18.45 29.73 50.02
C VAL A 27 -18.32 28.26 49.60
N ALA A 28 -18.99 27.34 50.32
CA ALA A 28 -19.02 25.92 49.96
C ALA A 28 -19.62 25.69 48.56
N GLY A 29 -20.70 26.40 48.22
CA GLY A 29 -21.31 26.36 46.88
C GLY A 29 -20.37 26.84 45.78
N ALA A 30 -19.66 27.94 46.01
CA ALA A 30 -18.68 28.48 45.05
C ALA A 30 -17.48 27.54 44.85
N PHE A 31 -16.93 26.97 45.93
CA PHE A 31 -15.84 26.00 45.84
C PHE A 31 -16.29 24.72 45.11
N PHE A 32 -17.49 24.21 45.42
CA PHE A 32 -18.04 23.04 44.75
C PHE A 32 -18.21 23.27 43.25
N ALA A 33 -18.81 24.39 42.84
CA ALA A 33 -18.94 24.77 41.44
C ALA A 33 -17.56 24.90 40.76
N GLY A 34 -16.59 25.56 41.40
CA GLY A 34 -15.24 25.71 40.87
C GLY A 34 -14.52 24.37 40.65
N THR A 35 -14.65 23.43 41.58
CA THR A 35 -14.04 22.09 41.41
C THR A 35 -14.71 21.26 40.31
N GLN A 36 -16.02 21.43 40.09
CA GLN A 36 -16.71 20.76 38.98
C GLN A 36 -16.27 21.31 37.63
N GLU A 37 -16.20 22.63 37.49
CA GLU A 37 -15.74 23.28 36.26
C GLU A 37 -14.30 22.86 35.92
N GLN A 38 -13.41 22.79 36.91
CA GLN A 38 -12.06 22.30 36.70
C GLN A 38 -12.05 20.84 36.20
N ARG A 39 -12.85 19.96 36.82
CA ARG A 39 -12.95 18.55 36.38
C ARG A 39 -13.53 18.41 34.97
N VAL A 40 -14.56 19.20 34.64
CA VAL A 40 -15.15 19.22 33.30
C VAL A 40 -14.11 19.70 32.29
N GLY A 41 -13.39 20.79 32.57
CA GLY A 41 -12.33 21.31 31.72
C GLY A 41 -11.19 20.31 31.48
N GLU A 42 -10.71 19.66 32.54
CA GLU A 42 -9.67 18.62 32.43
C GLU A 42 -10.16 17.41 31.63
N ASN A 43 -11.38 16.93 31.88
CA ASN A 43 -11.96 15.81 31.16
C ASN A 43 -12.15 16.13 29.67
N GLN A 44 -12.63 17.34 29.34
CA GLN A 44 -12.76 17.79 27.95
C GLN A 44 -11.40 17.85 27.24
N ARG A 45 -10.38 18.42 27.91
CA ARG A 45 -9.01 18.44 27.38
C ARG A 45 -8.46 17.04 27.13
N ARG A 46 -8.66 16.11 28.07
CA ARG A 46 -8.20 14.72 27.93
C ARG A 46 -8.92 14.01 26.79
N VAL A 47 -10.25 14.19 26.66
CA VAL A 47 -11.04 13.64 25.55
C VAL A 47 -10.54 14.14 24.20
N GLN A 48 -10.32 15.45 24.05
CA GLN A 48 -9.77 16.03 22.81
C GLN A 48 -8.36 15.52 22.50
N THR A 49 -7.51 15.40 23.54
CA THR A 49 -6.15 14.86 23.37
C THR A 49 -6.16 13.40 22.93
N SER A 50 -6.97 12.57 23.59
CA SER A 50 -7.16 11.16 23.22
C SER A 50 -7.72 10.99 21.81
N PHE A 51 -8.61 11.88 21.37
CA PHE A 51 -9.12 11.91 20.00
C PHE A 51 -8.00 12.20 19.00
N GLY A 52 -7.20 13.26 19.23
CA GLY A 52 -6.06 13.57 18.37
C GLY A 52 -5.00 12.46 18.33
N VAL A 53 -4.80 11.73 19.43
CA VAL A 53 -3.94 10.54 19.48
C VAL A 53 -4.50 9.40 18.62
N ALA A 54 -5.82 9.18 18.65
CA ALA A 54 -6.46 8.17 17.82
C ALA A 54 -6.34 8.50 16.32
N GLU A 55 -6.54 9.77 15.95
CA GLU A 55 -6.34 10.26 14.57
C GLU A 55 -4.89 10.09 14.12
N ALA A 56 -3.92 10.50 14.94
CA ALA A 56 -2.51 10.33 14.65
C ALA A 56 -2.15 8.85 14.42
N GLY A 57 -2.66 7.95 15.26
CA GLY A 57 -2.45 6.50 15.09
C GLY A 57 -3.07 5.95 13.80
N ALA A 58 -4.25 6.44 13.39
CA ALA A 58 -4.86 6.04 12.12
C ALA A 58 -4.05 6.52 10.91
N GLN A 59 -3.53 7.75 10.95
CA GLN A 59 -2.67 8.28 9.89
C GLN A 59 -1.33 7.56 9.83
N GLU A 60 -0.71 7.27 10.98
CA GLU A 60 0.52 6.49 11.05
C GLU A 60 0.32 5.10 10.43
N ARG A 61 -0.85 4.47 10.64
CA ARG A 61 -1.16 3.18 10.01
C ARG A 61 -1.27 3.27 8.49
N VAL A 62 -1.78 4.37 7.95
CA VAL A 62 -1.81 4.61 6.50
C VAL A 62 -0.40 4.80 5.94
N LEU A 63 0.45 5.57 6.64
CA LEU A 63 1.82 5.83 6.22
C LEU A 63 2.71 4.58 6.26
N SER A 64 2.56 3.77 7.30
CA SER A 64 3.30 2.52 7.52
C SER A 64 2.64 1.28 6.89
N TRP A 65 1.73 1.47 5.93
CA TRP A 65 1.01 0.37 5.31
C TRP A 65 1.93 -0.49 4.44
N ASP A 66 2.07 -1.77 4.80
CA ASP A 66 2.72 -2.77 3.97
C ASP A 66 1.69 -3.51 3.11
N ALA A 67 1.65 -3.17 1.82
CA ALA A 67 0.72 -3.75 0.86
C ALA A 67 0.90 -5.28 0.73
N THR A 68 2.14 -5.78 0.75
CA THR A 68 2.43 -7.20 0.47
C THR A 68 2.01 -8.14 1.59
N SER A 69 1.93 -7.66 2.82
CA SER A 69 1.40 -8.43 3.95
C SER A 69 -0.09 -8.22 4.17
N MET A 70 -0.65 -7.10 3.71
CA MET A 70 -2.04 -6.71 3.99
C MET A 70 -3.02 -6.96 2.84
N ASN A 71 -2.65 -6.66 1.61
CA ASN A 71 -3.63 -6.54 0.52
C ASN A 71 -4.20 -7.87 0.06
N LYS A 72 -3.48 -8.98 0.23
CA LYS A 72 -3.95 -10.34 -0.10
C LYS A 72 -4.45 -11.15 1.11
N ARG A 73 -4.61 -10.52 2.28
CA ARG A 73 -5.21 -11.18 3.45
C ARG A 73 -6.68 -11.54 3.20
N PRO A 74 -7.22 -12.55 3.90
CA PRO A 74 -8.65 -12.85 3.90
C PRO A 74 -9.49 -11.65 4.32
N GLN A 75 -10.71 -11.58 3.81
CA GLN A 75 -11.66 -10.54 4.19
C GLN A 75 -12.25 -10.83 5.58
N TYR A 76 -12.55 -9.79 6.35
CA TYR A 76 -13.32 -9.86 7.58
C TYR A 76 -14.65 -10.60 7.36
N PRO A 77 -15.08 -11.49 8.28
CA PRO A 77 -14.54 -11.70 9.63
C PRO A 77 -13.41 -12.74 9.75
N ALA A 78 -12.90 -13.28 8.65
CA ALA A 78 -11.92 -14.38 8.70
C ALA A 78 -10.55 -13.96 9.24
N ASP A 79 -10.18 -12.67 9.16
CA ASP A 79 -8.87 -12.19 9.58
C ASP A 79 -8.91 -10.72 10.07
N SER A 80 -7.95 -10.38 10.93
CA SER A 80 -7.70 -9.03 11.43
C SER A 80 -6.24 -8.86 11.83
N VAL A 81 -5.69 -7.65 11.65
CA VAL A 81 -4.30 -7.36 11.98
C VAL A 81 -4.23 -6.40 13.14
N VAL A 82 -3.58 -6.82 14.22
CA VAL A 82 -3.38 -6.00 15.42
C VAL A 82 -2.47 -4.82 15.10
N ILE A 83 -2.90 -3.63 15.48
CA ILE A 83 -2.06 -2.43 15.57
C ILE A 83 -1.63 -2.36 17.03
N GLY A 84 -0.32 -2.52 17.27
CA GLY A 84 0.26 -2.82 18.58
C GLY A 84 -0.33 -2.01 19.73
N PRO A 85 -0.63 -2.64 20.88
CA PRO A 85 -1.22 -1.94 22.01
C PRO A 85 -0.21 -0.94 22.58
N ASN A 86 -0.66 0.28 22.85
CA ASN A 86 0.13 1.35 23.44
C ASN A 86 1.31 1.84 22.59
N ALA A 87 1.20 1.79 21.27
CA ALA A 87 2.14 2.50 20.40
C ALA A 87 2.11 4.00 20.75
N THR A 88 3.28 4.61 20.88
CA THR A 88 3.38 6.02 21.30
C THR A 88 3.02 6.92 20.13
N ALA A 89 2.16 7.91 20.37
CA ALA A 89 1.85 8.92 19.37
C ALA A 89 3.14 9.68 18.96
N PRO A 90 3.34 10.02 17.68
CA PRO A 90 4.57 10.67 17.21
C PRO A 90 4.93 11.99 17.95
N ASN A 91 3.91 12.69 18.45
CA ASN A 91 4.03 13.93 19.21
C ASN A 91 4.18 13.71 20.74
N GLY A 92 4.24 12.45 21.19
CA GLY A 92 4.36 12.09 22.61
C GLY A 92 3.15 12.47 23.47
N THR A 93 1.98 12.75 22.89
CA THR A 93 0.80 13.19 23.67
C THR A 93 -0.03 12.04 24.26
N GLY A 94 0.31 10.80 23.92
CA GLY A 94 -0.45 9.63 24.37
C GLY A 94 -0.02 8.35 23.69
N SER A 95 -0.86 7.32 23.84
CA SER A 95 -0.68 6.03 23.22
C SER A 95 -1.93 5.59 22.44
N TYR A 96 -1.72 4.82 21.37
CA TYR A 96 -2.79 4.27 20.54
C TYR A 96 -2.64 2.76 20.36
N GLY A 97 -3.70 2.12 19.90
CA GLY A 97 -3.71 0.70 19.52
C GLY A 97 -5.05 0.34 18.87
N GLY A 98 -5.12 -0.79 18.18
CA GLY A 98 -6.33 -1.13 17.44
C GLY A 98 -6.16 -2.29 16.47
N TYR A 99 -6.90 -2.24 15.37
CA TYR A 99 -6.94 -3.30 14.37
C TYR A 99 -7.10 -2.74 12.95
N SER A 100 -6.50 -3.42 11.97
CA SER A 100 -6.80 -3.26 10.55
C SER A 100 -7.60 -4.46 10.06
N TYR A 101 -8.71 -4.18 9.37
CA TYR A 101 -9.57 -5.19 8.78
C TYR A 101 -9.65 -4.98 7.26
N LYS A 102 -9.56 -6.06 6.49
CA LYS A 102 -9.94 -6.02 5.08
C LYS A 102 -11.44 -6.24 4.98
N VAL A 103 -12.20 -5.24 4.53
CA VAL A 103 -13.67 -5.28 4.49
C VAL A 103 -14.24 -5.47 3.09
N GLY A 104 -13.39 -5.36 2.07
CA GLY A 104 -13.70 -5.65 0.67
C GLY A 104 -12.43 -5.92 -0.13
N PRO A 105 -12.53 -6.20 -1.44
CA PRO A 105 -11.36 -6.47 -2.28
C PRO A 105 -10.31 -5.36 -2.24
N ASN A 106 -10.77 -4.10 -2.26
CA ASN A 106 -9.94 -2.90 -2.28
C ASN A 106 -10.19 -1.96 -1.09
N LEU A 107 -10.86 -2.44 -0.03
CA LEU A 107 -11.32 -1.62 1.09
C LEU A 107 -10.82 -2.16 2.43
N PHE A 108 -10.33 -1.25 3.27
CA PHE A 108 -9.87 -1.56 4.62
C PHE A 108 -10.53 -0.64 5.65
N LEU A 109 -10.82 -1.20 6.81
CA LEU A 109 -11.21 -0.45 8.00
C LEU A 109 -10.05 -0.45 8.99
N ILE A 110 -9.58 0.73 9.34
CA ILE A 110 -8.59 0.97 10.39
C ILE A 110 -9.36 1.42 11.64
N ASP A 111 -9.44 0.54 12.63
CA ASP A 111 -10.04 0.82 13.92
C ASP A 111 -8.95 1.17 14.93
N MET A 112 -9.01 2.40 15.44
CA MET A 112 -7.99 2.97 16.31
C MET A 112 -8.59 3.46 17.61
N THR A 113 -7.99 3.04 18.72
CA THR A 113 -8.22 3.59 20.04
C THR A 113 -7.03 4.43 20.46
N GLY A 114 -7.25 5.68 20.86
CA GLY A 114 -6.26 6.58 21.45
C GLY A 114 -6.54 6.91 22.92
N ARG A 115 -5.47 7.17 23.68
CA ARG A 115 -5.48 7.62 25.08
C ARG A 115 -4.39 8.68 25.28
N ASP A 116 -4.70 9.75 26.00
CA ASP A 116 -3.68 10.71 26.45
C ASP A 116 -2.71 10.10 27.45
N ASN A 117 -1.56 10.74 27.68
CA ASN A 117 -0.52 10.23 28.59
C ASN A 117 -1.02 9.92 30.00
N ALA A 118 -1.86 10.77 30.59
CA ALA A 118 -2.34 10.56 31.95
C ALA A 118 -3.27 9.35 32.00
N SER A 119 -4.17 9.22 31.01
CA SER A 119 -5.07 8.07 30.90
C SER A 119 -4.35 6.77 30.54
N ALA A 120 -3.28 6.85 29.73
CA ALA A 120 -2.41 5.72 29.42
C ALA A 120 -1.61 5.25 30.65
N ALA A 121 -1.18 6.17 31.51
CA ALA A 121 -0.49 5.88 32.78
C ALA A 121 -1.43 5.42 33.91
N GLY A 122 -2.73 5.24 33.63
CA GLY A 122 -3.70 4.80 34.63
C GLY A 122 -4.11 5.88 35.64
N ALA A 123 -3.81 7.17 35.37
CA ALA A 123 -4.15 8.26 36.26
C ALA A 123 -5.66 8.56 36.21
N ILE A 124 -6.39 8.00 37.18
CA ILE A 124 -7.83 8.19 37.45
C ILE A 124 -8.12 9.32 38.45
N ALA A 125 -7.20 10.28 38.62
CA ALA A 125 -7.29 11.33 39.65
C ALA A 125 -8.58 12.17 39.51
N GLY A 126 -9.66 11.71 40.17
CA GLY A 126 -10.99 12.34 40.19
C GLY A 126 -11.95 11.99 39.05
N GLY A 127 -11.60 11.08 38.13
CA GLY A 127 -12.44 10.70 36.99
C GLY A 127 -11.98 9.43 36.26
N GLY A 128 -12.82 8.89 35.35
CA GLY A 128 -12.44 7.80 34.45
C GLY A 128 -11.47 8.32 33.38
N GLY A 129 -10.39 7.58 33.09
CA GLY A 129 -9.44 7.95 32.03
C GLY A 129 -10.14 8.19 30.69
N ALA A 130 -9.60 9.10 29.87
CA ALA A 130 -10.14 9.42 28.57
C ALA A 130 -9.65 8.43 27.50
N ARG A 131 -10.60 7.76 26.86
CA ARG A 131 -10.37 6.88 25.71
C ARG A 131 -11.23 7.37 24.55
N GLN A 132 -10.63 7.45 23.36
CA GLN A 132 -11.36 7.76 22.14
C GLN A 132 -11.10 6.70 21.09
N ARG A 133 -12.14 6.26 20.39
CA ARG A 133 -12.05 5.26 19.33
C ARG A 133 -12.56 5.85 18.03
N ILE A 134 -11.85 5.63 16.94
CA ILE A 134 -12.23 6.05 15.59
C ILE A 134 -12.12 4.86 14.64
N GLY A 135 -13.01 4.81 13.66
CA GLY A 135 -12.91 3.91 12.53
C GLY A 135 -12.65 4.73 11.28
N MET A 136 -11.61 4.40 10.52
CA MET A 136 -11.26 5.03 9.26
C MET A 136 -11.30 4.02 8.11
N LEU A 137 -12.14 4.29 7.12
CA LEU A 137 -12.17 3.57 5.85
C LEU A 137 -11.08 4.09 4.91
N THR A 138 -10.35 3.16 4.33
CA THR A 138 -9.30 3.42 3.34
C THR A 138 -9.47 2.49 2.14
N ARG A 139 -8.92 2.88 1.00
CA ARG A 139 -8.93 2.09 -0.23
C ARG A 139 -7.56 1.92 -0.80
N ILE A 140 -7.37 0.86 -1.56
CA ILE A 140 -6.21 0.75 -2.45
C ILE A 140 -6.26 1.91 -3.46
N ALA A 141 -5.12 2.58 -3.60
CA ALA A 141 -4.86 3.61 -4.59
C ALA A 141 -3.81 3.07 -5.56
N PRO A 142 -4.23 2.38 -6.64
CA PRO A 142 -3.30 1.78 -7.57
C PRO A 142 -2.48 2.83 -8.32
N VAL A 143 -1.20 2.54 -8.52
CA VAL A 143 -0.34 3.34 -9.37
C VAL A 143 -0.69 3.04 -10.82
N ASP A 144 -0.92 4.09 -11.61
CA ASP A 144 -1.11 3.95 -13.05
C ASP A 144 0.24 3.97 -13.77
N PHE A 145 0.68 2.81 -14.25
CA PHE A 145 1.91 2.67 -15.03
C PHE A 145 1.74 3.06 -16.50
N GLY A 146 0.52 3.37 -16.98
CA GLY A 146 0.29 3.73 -18.38
C GLY A 146 0.54 2.58 -19.37
N ILE A 147 0.32 1.33 -18.93
CA ILE A 147 0.51 0.13 -19.74
C ILE A 147 -0.67 0.00 -20.71
N HIS A 148 -0.41 0.26 -21.99
CA HIS A 148 -1.39 0.18 -23.09
C HIS A 148 -0.90 -0.70 -24.25
N ALA A 149 0.09 -1.54 -23.99
CA ALA A 149 0.65 -2.49 -24.93
C ALA A 149 1.31 -3.66 -24.20
N SER A 150 1.59 -4.75 -24.92
CA SER A 150 2.44 -5.84 -24.40
C SER A 150 3.87 -5.34 -24.14
N LEU A 151 4.44 -4.63 -25.12
CA LEU A 151 5.74 -3.97 -25.03
C LEU A 151 5.62 -2.47 -25.26
N THR A 152 6.09 -1.65 -24.32
CA THR A 152 6.30 -0.21 -24.50
C THR A 152 7.80 0.09 -24.54
N THR A 153 8.27 0.80 -25.56
CA THR A 153 9.70 1.09 -25.77
C THR A 153 9.94 2.48 -26.33
N GLN A 154 11.17 2.99 -26.16
CA GLN A 154 11.62 4.23 -26.79
C GLN A 154 12.55 4.00 -28.00
N GLY A 155 13.19 2.84 -28.09
CA GLY A 155 14.14 2.51 -29.17
C GLY A 155 13.62 1.45 -30.13
N SER A 156 14.48 1.03 -31.07
CA SER A 156 14.14 0.01 -32.07
C SER A 156 13.89 -1.37 -31.44
N VAL A 157 13.02 -2.16 -32.07
CA VAL A 157 12.67 -3.52 -31.65
C VAL A 157 13.04 -4.51 -32.75
N SER A 158 13.62 -5.66 -32.41
CA SER A 158 14.01 -6.68 -33.38
C SER A 158 13.52 -8.08 -33.00
N ILE A 159 12.39 -8.45 -33.58
CA ILE A 159 11.75 -9.73 -33.29
C ILE A 159 12.28 -10.72 -34.32
N SER A 160 12.92 -11.79 -33.85
CA SER A 160 13.59 -12.76 -34.72
C SER A 160 13.25 -14.21 -34.34
N GLY A 161 13.42 -15.14 -35.28
CA GLY A 161 13.18 -16.56 -35.00
C GLY A 161 11.69 -16.88 -34.90
N ASN A 162 11.23 -17.37 -33.75
CA ASN A 162 9.82 -17.70 -33.47
C ASN A 162 9.29 -16.86 -32.29
N ALA A 163 9.84 -15.66 -32.10
CA ALA A 163 9.44 -14.78 -31.03
C ALA A 163 8.09 -14.11 -31.34
N ASP A 164 7.27 -13.89 -30.32
CA ASP A 164 5.93 -13.31 -30.50
C ASP A 164 5.65 -12.23 -29.45
N VAL A 165 5.12 -11.10 -29.88
CA VAL A 165 4.66 -10.01 -29.01
C VAL A 165 3.18 -9.84 -29.22
N ASN A 166 2.38 -10.25 -28.24
CA ASN A 166 0.93 -10.29 -28.36
C ASN A 166 0.24 -9.31 -27.41
N GLY A 167 -0.38 -8.28 -27.99
CA GLY A 167 -1.20 -7.28 -27.31
C GLY A 167 -2.64 -7.71 -27.03
N ALA A 168 -3.08 -8.87 -27.52
CA ALA A 168 -4.38 -9.42 -27.14
C ALA A 168 -4.35 -9.78 -25.65
N ASP A 169 -5.41 -9.43 -24.91
CA ASP A 169 -5.49 -9.77 -23.50
C ASP A 169 -5.60 -11.29 -23.34
N GLN A 170 -4.65 -11.87 -22.61
CA GLN A 170 -4.60 -13.29 -22.32
C GLN A 170 -4.58 -13.52 -20.81
N ILE A 171 -5.32 -14.53 -20.38
CA ILE A 171 -5.28 -15.00 -18.99
C ILE A 171 -4.22 -16.10 -18.91
N PRO A 172 -3.26 -16.01 -17.97
CA PRO A 172 -2.27 -17.06 -17.80
C PRO A 172 -2.93 -18.40 -17.47
N ALA A 173 -2.33 -19.50 -17.94
CA ALA A 173 -2.86 -20.83 -17.67
C ALA A 173 -2.99 -21.09 -16.15
N GLY A 174 -4.10 -21.70 -15.73
CA GLY A 174 -4.36 -22.00 -14.32
C GLY A 174 -4.98 -20.86 -13.51
N TRP A 175 -5.07 -19.65 -14.07
CA TRP A 175 -5.70 -18.50 -13.40
C TRP A 175 -7.22 -18.48 -13.62
N THR A 176 -7.98 -18.83 -12.59
CA THR A 176 -9.45 -18.95 -12.68
C THR A 176 -10.21 -17.78 -12.05
N SER A 177 -9.53 -16.91 -11.32
CA SER A 177 -10.14 -15.76 -10.62
C SER A 177 -10.10 -14.45 -11.41
N CYS A 178 -9.73 -14.50 -12.68
CA CYS A 178 -9.64 -13.34 -13.55
C CYS A 178 -11.01 -12.96 -14.13
N ASP A 179 -11.22 -11.67 -14.37
CA ASP A 179 -12.28 -11.21 -15.26
C ASP A 179 -12.02 -11.73 -16.69
N PRO A 180 -13.05 -11.87 -17.54
CA PRO A 180 -12.87 -12.24 -18.94
C PRO A 180 -11.90 -11.28 -19.66
N PRO A 181 -11.11 -11.77 -20.63
CA PRO A 181 -10.17 -10.92 -21.35
C PRO A 181 -10.84 -9.70 -21.97
N GLY A 182 -10.21 -8.54 -21.77
CA GLY A 182 -10.63 -7.27 -22.31
C GLY A 182 -10.35 -7.12 -23.81
N PRO A 183 -10.63 -5.93 -24.37
CA PRO A 183 -10.29 -5.65 -25.76
C PRO A 183 -8.78 -5.70 -25.98
N PRO A 184 -8.31 -6.17 -27.16
CA PRO A 184 -6.89 -6.23 -27.47
C PRO A 184 -6.27 -4.83 -27.41
N GLN A 185 -5.08 -4.76 -26.82
CA GLN A 185 -4.21 -3.59 -26.79
C GLN A 185 -3.21 -3.66 -27.95
N ALA A 186 -2.32 -2.66 -28.03
CA ALA A 186 -1.24 -2.72 -28.99
C ALA A 186 -0.24 -3.83 -28.66
N GLY A 187 0.37 -4.46 -29.67
CA GLY A 187 1.49 -5.38 -29.46
C GLY A 187 2.70 -4.59 -28.96
N VAL A 188 3.16 -3.64 -29.79
CA VAL A 188 4.25 -2.71 -29.48
C VAL A 188 3.73 -1.27 -29.50
N ARG A 189 4.07 -0.50 -28.47
CA ARG A 189 3.89 0.95 -28.41
C ARG A 189 5.28 1.61 -28.36
N ASP A 190 5.63 2.36 -29.39
CA ASP A 190 6.95 2.98 -29.55
C ASP A 190 6.86 4.48 -29.83
N GLN A 191 7.99 5.19 -29.86
CA GLN A 191 8.06 6.61 -30.22
C GLN A 191 8.32 6.83 -31.74
N GLY A 192 8.01 5.85 -32.59
CA GLY A 192 8.45 5.82 -34.00
C GLY A 192 9.80 5.15 -34.23
N GLY A 193 10.27 4.34 -33.26
CA GLY A 193 11.44 3.49 -33.44
C GLY A 193 11.08 2.28 -34.30
N ASN A 194 11.84 2.01 -35.36
CA ASN A 194 11.49 0.89 -36.27
C ASN A 194 11.36 -0.44 -35.51
N VAL A 195 10.19 -1.08 -35.65
CA VAL A 195 9.96 -2.49 -35.32
C VAL A 195 10.37 -3.32 -36.54
N THR A 196 11.31 -4.23 -36.34
CA THR A 196 11.80 -5.13 -37.38
C THR A 196 11.43 -6.56 -37.02
N GLU A 197 10.73 -7.24 -37.92
CA GLU A 197 10.38 -8.66 -37.82
C GLU A 197 11.25 -9.45 -38.80
N SER A 198 11.84 -10.56 -38.34
CA SER A 198 12.67 -11.44 -39.16
C SER A 198 12.42 -12.91 -38.81
N GLY A 199 12.49 -13.80 -39.80
CA GLY A 199 12.09 -15.21 -39.62
C GLY A 199 10.57 -15.34 -39.47
N ASN A 200 10.10 -16.09 -38.46
CA ASN A 200 8.69 -16.25 -38.10
C ASN A 200 8.31 -15.39 -36.88
N GLY A 201 9.06 -14.32 -36.60
CA GLY A 201 8.72 -13.39 -35.53
C GLY A 201 7.39 -12.68 -35.83
N THR A 202 6.53 -12.51 -34.83
CA THR A 202 5.21 -11.87 -35.01
C THR A 202 4.94 -10.78 -33.98
N VAL A 203 4.25 -9.73 -34.42
CA VAL A 203 3.59 -8.77 -33.53
C VAL A 203 2.08 -8.86 -33.75
N LEU A 204 1.38 -9.20 -32.68
CA LEU A 204 -0.08 -9.32 -32.63
C LEU A 204 -0.64 -8.24 -31.70
N GLY A 205 -1.81 -7.71 -32.03
CA GLY A 205 -2.44 -6.64 -31.27
C GLY A 205 -3.36 -5.80 -32.15
N ASN A 206 -4.09 -4.86 -31.54
CA ASN A 206 -4.94 -3.93 -32.28
C ASN A 206 -4.68 -2.47 -31.81
N PRO A 207 -3.84 -1.70 -32.52
CA PRO A 207 -3.03 -2.10 -33.69
C PRO A 207 -1.82 -2.97 -33.29
N PRO A 208 -1.19 -3.73 -34.20
CA PRO A 208 0.03 -4.49 -33.88
C PRO A 208 1.15 -3.58 -33.36
N VAL A 209 1.41 -2.47 -34.05
CA VAL A 209 2.37 -1.44 -33.64
C VAL A 209 1.65 -0.09 -33.62
N VAL A 210 1.82 0.66 -32.54
CA VAL A 210 1.36 2.05 -32.42
C VAL A 210 2.55 2.98 -32.22
N ASN A 211 2.66 3.97 -33.10
CA ASN A 211 3.61 5.07 -32.96
C ASN A 211 2.99 6.14 -32.06
N ASP A 212 3.50 6.27 -30.85
CA ASP A 212 3.05 7.23 -29.85
C ASP A 212 4.14 8.30 -29.59
N PRO A 213 3.97 9.52 -30.13
CA PRO A 213 4.96 10.59 -29.97
C PRO A 213 5.05 11.12 -28.52
N THR A 214 4.13 10.73 -27.63
CA THR A 214 4.17 11.13 -26.22
C THR A 214 5.13 10.30 -25.38
N ILE A 215 5.62 9.16 -25.90
CA ILE A 215 6.65 8.36 -25.23
C ILE A 215 7.92 9.19 -25.09
N ASN A 216 8.45 9.25 -23.87
CA ASN A 216 9.71 9.92 -23.55
C ASN A 216 10.30 9.33 -22.27
N ASN A 217 11.44 9.86 -21.80
CA ASN A 217 12.09 9.40 -20.57
C ASN A 217 11.16 9.34 -19.34
N ASN A 218 10.18 10.24 -19.26
CA ASN A 218 9.22 10.29 -18.16
C ASN A 218 8.23 9.11 -18.20
N THR A 219 7.98 8.52 -19.37
CA THR A 219 7.11 7.32 -19.50
C THR A 219 7.63 6.14 -18.67
N PHE A 220 8.96 6.05 -18.47
CA PHE A 220 9.61 4.96 -17.74
C PHE A 220 10.02 5.34 -16.31
N THR A 221 9.85 6.61 -15.92
CA THR A 221 10.33 7.14 -14.64
C THR A 221 9.24 7.82 -13.81
N THR A 222 8.12 8.16 -14.42
CA THR A 222 6.96 8.81 -13.77
C THR A 222 5.69 8.07 -14.13
N PHE A 223 4.92 7.72 -13.10
CA PHE A 223 3.68 6.98 -13.17
C PHE A 223 2.58 7.82 -12.49
N GLY A 224 1.32 7.61 -12.84
CA GLY A 224 0.17 8.39 -12.37
C GLY A 224 -0.08 8.29 -10.85
N GLY A 225 0.81 8.87 -10.05
CA GLY A 225 0.82 8.84 -8.59
C GLY A 225 2.14 8.40 -7.94
N ALA A 226 3.15 7.97 -8.70
CA ALA A 226 4.46 7.57 -8.15
C ALA A 226 5.59 7.76 -9.18
N THR A 227 6.83 7.90 -8.71
CA THR A 227 8.03 7.87 -9.56
C THR A 227 8.74 6.53 -9.45
N TYR A 228 9.59 6.20 -10.42
CA TYR A 228 10.46 5.03 -10.36
C TYR A 228 11.28 5.00 -9.08
N ALA A 229 11.86 6.14 -8.66
CA ALA A 229 12.60 6.26 -7.40
C ALA A 229 11.72 5.99 -6.16
N GLN A 230 10.45 6.42 -6.16
CA GLN A 230 9.52 6.11 -5.07
C GLN A 230 9.12 4.63 -5.06
N MET A 231 9.07 3.97 -6.22
CA MET A 231 8.78 2.55 -6.33
C MET A 231 9.98 1.70 -5.88
N THR A 232 11.21 2.05 -6.28
CA THR A 232 12.42 1.35 -5.82
C THR A 232 12.66 1.54 -4.33
N ALA A 233 12.37 2.72 -3.77
CA ALA A 233 12.41 2.94 -2.31
C ALA A 233 11.39 2.09 -1.52
N ARG A 234 10.38 1.54 -2.19
CA ARG A 234 9.36 0.65 -1.62
C ARG A 234 9.59 -0.82 -2.01
N ALA A 235 10.69 -1.14 -2.67
CA ALA A 235 10.99 -2.50 -3.07
C ALA A 235 11.06 -3.43 -1.85
N ASN A 236 10.40 -4.57 -1.94
CA ASN A 236 10.47 -5.63 -0.94
C ASN A 236 11.81 -6.37 -1.03
N LEU A 237 12.30 -6.55 -2.26
CA LEU A 237 13.53 -7.23 -2.57
C LEU A 237 14.43 -6.29 -3.36
N VAL A 238 15.65 -6.05 -2.87
CA VAL A 238 16.69 -5.31 -3.59
C VAL A 238 17.81 -6.28 -3.91
N ILE A 239 18.10 -6.46 -5.20
CA ILE A 239 19.12 -7.39 -5.69
C ILE A 239 20.19 -6.64 -6.47
N PRO A 240 21.48 -6.99 -6.28
CA PRO A 240 22.55 -6.44 -7.11
C PRO A 240 22.48 -6.97 -8.55
N ALA A 241 23.34 -6.44 -9.42
CA ALA A 241 23.58 -7.02 -10.73
C ALA A 241 24.10 -8.47 -10.60
N GLY A 242 23.64 -9.37 -11.48
CA GLY A 242 24.04 -10.77 -11.41
C GLY A 242 23.09 -11.73 -12.12
N ASN A 243 23.31 -13.03 -11.91
CA ASN A 243 22.49 -14.10 -12.48
C ASN A 243 21.63 -14.73 -11.38
N TYR A 244 20.32 -14.86 -11.62
CA TYR A 244 19.35 -15.31 -10.63
C TYR A 244 18.43 -16.38 -11.19
N SER A 245 18.34 -17.49 -10.48
CA SER A 245 17.28 -18.48 -10.65
C SER A 245 16.31 -18.32 -9.48
N THR A 246 15.05 -18.02 -9.79
CA THR A 246 14.04 -17.66 -8.79
C THR A 246 12.94 -18.69 -8.77
N ALA A 247 12.57 -19.19 -7.60
CA ALA A 247 11.56 -20.23 -7.46
C ALA A 247 10.76 -20.00 -6.18
N PRO A 248 9.48 -20.42 -6.13
CA PRO A 248 8.71 -20.39 -4.91
C PRO A 248 9.41 -21.16 -3.79
N VAL A 249 9.57 -20.55 -2.62
CA VAL A 249 10.13 -21.23 -1.45
C VAL A 249 9.09 -21.27 -0.34
N VAL A 250 8.81 -22.48 0.16
CA VAL A 250 7.83 -22.73 1.22
C VAL A 250 8.55 -23.32 2.42
N THR A 251 8.43 -22.65 3.56
CA THR A 251 9.01 -23.07 4.84
C THR A 251 7.86 -23.25 5.83
N ASN A 252 7.75 -24.44 6.44
CA ASN A 252 6.66 -24.78 7.37
C ASN A 252 5.24 -24.56 6.80
N GLY A 253 5.04 -24.84 5.50
CA GLY A 253 3.75 -24.69 4.83
C GLY A 253 3.34 -23.24 4.53
N GLN A 254 4.22 -22.27 4.76
CA GLN A 254 3.99 -20.85 4.46
C GLN A 254 5.02 -20.35 3.45
N CYS A 255 4.66 -19.34 2.65
CA CYS A 255 5.60 -18.74 1.73
C CYS A 255 6.74 -18.04 2.47
N ASP A 256 7.97 -18.43 2.20
CA ASP A 256 9.16 -17.89 2.85
C ASP A 256 9.63 -16.61 2.16
N ARG A 257 9.19 -15.47 2.71
CA ARG A 257 9.51 -14.13 2.17
C ARG A 257 10.91 -13.65 2.53
N THR A 258 11.69 -14.43 3.28
CA THR A 258 13.06 -14.06 3.68
C THR A 258 14.10 -14.48 2.63
N VAL A 259 13.73 -15.39 1.73
CA VAL A 259 14.59 -15.87 0.66
C VAL A 259 14.57 -14.89 -0.51
N LEU A 260 15.73 -14.31 -0.82
CA LEU A 260 15.89 -13.27 -1.84
C LEU A 260 15.46 -13.71 -3.25
N THR A 261 15.53 -15.01 -3.55
CA THR A 261 15.14 -15.62 -4.83
C THR A 261 13.72 -16.17 -4.85
N ASN A 262 12.93 -15.99 -3.77
CA ASN A 262 11.52 -16.34 -3.77
C ASN A 262 10.71 -15.15 -4.28
N TRP A 263 10.24 -15.21 -5.53
CA TRP A 263 9.48 -14.12 -6.15
C TRP A 263 8.00 -14.46 -6.31
N GLY A 264 7.48 -15.40 -5.53
CA GLY A 264 6.09 -15.87 -5.62
C GLY A 264 5.90 -17.02 -6.61
N ASP A 265 4.66 -17.48 -6.75
CA ASP A 265 4.27 -18.66 -7.55
C ASP A 265 3.14 -18.31 -8.51
N GLY A 266 3.50 -17.83 -9.71
CA GLY A 266 2.53 -17.41 -10.72
C GLY A 266 1.97 -18.57 -11.54
N GLU A 267 2.72 -19.66 -11.66
CA GLU A 267 2.24 -20.91 -12.25
C GLU A 267 1.18 -21.60 -11.38
N ASN A 268 1.29 -21.49 -10.05
CA ASN A 268 0.34 -22.08 -9.11
C ASN A 268 -0.27 -21.03 -8.15
N PRO A 269 -1.26 -20.23 -8.60
CA PRO A 269 -1.84 -19.15 -7.79
C PRO A 269 -2.47 -19.58 -6.46
N THR A 270 -2.83 -20.87 -6.33
CA THR A 270 -3.41 -21.46 -5.12
C THR A 270 -2.37 -21.98 -4.13
N ALA A 271 -1.09 -22.06 -4.53
CA ALA A 271 0.00 -22.48 -3.67
C ALA A 271 0.31 -21.43 -2.60
N PRO A 272 1.05 -21.77 -1.52
CA PRO A 272 1.36 -20.84 -0.43
C PRO A 272 1.99 -19.51 -0.90
N CYS A 273 2.80 -19.55 -1.97
CA CYS A 273 3.44 -18.37 -2.56
C CYS A 273 2.65 -17.69 -3.68
N GLY A 274 1.48 -18.21 -4.08
CA GLY A 274 0.66 -17.60 -5.14
C GLY A 274 0.12 -16.20 -4.78
N SER A 275 0.01 -15.91 -3.48
CA SER A 275 -0.38 -14.59 -2.97
C SER A 275 0.80 -13.65 -2.69
N TYR A 276 2.05 -14.07 -2.94
CA TYR A 276 3.23 -13.24 -2.70
C TYR A 276 3.66 -12.50 -3.97
N TRP A 277 3.42 -11.19 -4.01
CA TRP A 277 3.66 -10.32 -5.17
C TRP A 277 4.63 -9.20 -4.77
N PRO A 278 5.94 -9.47 -4.65
CA PRO A 278 6.90 -8.44 -4.25
C PRO A 278 7.10 -7.36 -5.32
N ILE A 279 7.51 -6.18 -4.88
CA ILE A 279 8.22 -5.21 -5.72
C ILE A 279 9.70 -5.60 -5.65
N ILE A 280 10.30 -5.95 -6.78
CA ILE A 280 11.70 -6.33 -6.92
C ILE A 280 12.46 -5.18 -7.58
N HIS A 281 13.54 -4.71 -6.95
CA HIS A 281 14.45 -3.72 -7.53
C HIS A 281 15.82 -4.34 -7.77
N ALA A 282 16.20 -4.42 -9.03
CA ALA A 282 17.53 -4.81 -9.47
C ALA A 282 18.38 -3.55 -9.70
N THR A 283 19.46 -3.40 -8.94
CA THR A 283 20.29 -2.18 -8.95
C THR A 283 21.27 -2.11 -10.14
N GLY A 284 21.08 -2.97 -11.15
CA GLY A 284 21.93 -3.08 -12.33
C GLY A 284 21.47 -4.20 -13.25
N THR A 285 22.32 -4.61 -14.18
CA THR A 285 21.98 -5.67 -15.15
C THR A 285 21.81 -7.02 -14.49
N ILE A 286 20.69 -7.69 -14.78
CA ILE A 286 20.40 -9.04 -14.27
C ILE A 286 20.12 -10.03 -15.39
N THR A 287 20.42 -11.30 -15.11
CA THR A 287 20.03 -12.43 -15.95
C THR A 287 19.11 -13.35 -15.17
N LEU A 288 17.93 -13.69 -15.72
CA LEU A 288 16.98 -14.61 -15.11
C LEU A 288 16.94 -15.96 -15.84
N ASN A 289 16.91 -17.05 -15.09
CA ASN A 289 16.92 -18.40 -15.65
C ASN A 289 15.98 -19.42 -14.95
N ASN A 290 15.36 -20.26 -15.80
CA ASN A 290 14.81 -21.61 -15.56
C ASN A 290 13.58 -21.84 -14.66
N THR A 291 13.08 -20.84 -13.95
CA THR A 291 11.90 -21.07 -13.09
C THR A 291 10.86 -19.97 -13.29
N GLN A 292 10.58 -19.11 -12.32
CA GLN A 292 9.49 -18.13 -12.46
C GLN A 292 9.59 -17.00 -11.45
N GLY A 293 8.80 -15.95 -11.67
CA GLY A 293 8.56 -14.92 -10.67
C GLY A 293 7.28 -14.13 -10.96
N GLN A 294 6.79 -13.39 -9.97
CA GLN A 294 5.62 -12.53 -10.12
C GLN A 294 5.77 -11.23 -9.33
N GLY A 295 5.00 -10.20 -9.69
CA GLY A 295 5.03 -8.92 -9.00
C GLY A 295 5.32 -7.73 -9.91
N ILE A 296 6.09 -6.78 -9.38
CA ILE A 296 6.59 -5.63 -10.13
C ILE A 296 8.12 -5.71 -10.14
N LEU A 297 8.72 -5.88 -11.31
CA LEU A 297 10.16 -5.91 -11.49
C LEU A 297 10.66 -4.56 -12.03
N LEU A 298 11.57 -3.93 -11.29
CA LEU A 298 12.23 -2.68 -11.62
C LEU A 298 13.72 -2.95 -11.83
N VAL A 299 14.25 -2.68 -13.02
CA VAL A 299 15.66 -2.94 -13.36
C VAL A 299 16.35 -1.64 -13.75
N ASP A 300 17.43 -1.28 -13.05
CA ASP A 300 18.22 -0.07 -13.33
C ASP A 300 19.11 -0.21 -14.58
N GLY A 301 19.47 -1.45 -14.96
CA GLY A 301 20.26 -1.77 -16.14
C GLY A 301 19.49 -2.61 -17.17
N ASP A 302 20.18 -3.57 -17.78
CA ASP A 302 19.60 -4.50 -18.76
C ASP A 302 18.93 -5.70 -18.07
N LEU A 303 17.90 -6.25 -18.70
CA LEU A 303 17.28 -7.52 -18.31
C LEU A 303 17.55 -8.58 -19.38
N ASN A 304 18.30 -9.62 -19.00
CA ASN A 304 18.55 -10.78 -19.85
C ASN A 304 17.69 -11.96 -19.39
N ILE A 305 16.89 -12.53 -20.29
CA ILE A 305 16.10 -13.74 -20.01
C ILE A 305 16.68 -14.92 -20.77
N GLN A 306 16.90 -16.02 -20.05
CA GLN A 306 17.42 -17.27 -20.59
C GLN A 306 16.51 -18.47 -20.25
N GLY A 307 16.45 -19.43 -21.17
CA GLY A 307 15.76 -20.69 -20.94
C GLY A 307 14.24 -20.56 -21.04
N SER A 308 13.51 -21.10 -20.07
CA SER A 308 12.04 -21.17 -20.03
C SER A 308 11.41 -20.26 -18.98
N TYR A 309 12.12 -19.22 -18.54
CA TYR A 309 11.71 -18.37 -17.42
C TYR A 309 10.41 -17.61 -17.70
N GLN A 310 9.47 -17.65 -16.75
CA GLN A 310 8.19 -16.94 -16.83
C GLN A 310 8.07 -15.84 -15.77
N PHE A 311 7.61 -14.65 -16.16
CA PHE A 311 7.27 -13.57 -15.23
C PHE A 311 5.81 -13.16 -15.35
N PHE A 312 5.12 -13.02 -14.22
CA PHE A 312 3.72 -12.60 -14.16
C PHE A 312 3.59 -11.23 -13.47
N GLY A 313 3.17 -10.20 -14.19
CA GLY A 313 2.95 -8.86 -13.65
C GLY A 313 3.54 -7.74 -14.49
N ILE A 314 4.17 -6.77 -13.84
CA ILE A 314 4.68 -5.55 -14.48
C ILE A 314 6.19 -5.56 -14.47
N VAL A 315 6.82 -5.23 -15.60
CA VAL A 315 8.28 -5.17 -15.73
C VAL A 315 8.69 -3.81 -16.31
N ILE A 316 9.60 -3.11 -15.62
CA ILE A 316 10.11 -1.80 -16.02
C ILE A 316 11.63 -1.84 -16.01
N ILE A 317 12.22 -1.62 -17.17
CA ILE A 317 13.65 -1.76 -17.43
C ILE A 317 14.17 -0.40 -17.89
N GLN A 318 15.21 0.11 -17.23
CA GLN A 318 15.84 1.39 -17.60
C GLN A 318 16.88 1.24 -18.73
N GLY A 319 17.33 0.02 -19.01
CA GLY A 319 18.14 -0.35 -20.18
C GLY A 319 17.43 -1.31 -21.14
N ASP A 320 18.17 -2.26 -21.70
CA ASP A 320 17.69 -3.18 -22.74
C ASP A 320 17.03 -4.45 -22.20
N LEU A 321 16.00 -4.93 -22.91
CA LEU A 321 15.44 -6.27 -22.76
C LEU A 321 16.03 -7.22 -23.81
N LYS A 322 16.72 -8.27 -23.35
CA LYS A 322 17.27 -9.31 -24.23
C LYS A 322 16.68 -10.65 -23.84
N THR A 323 16.04 -11.33 -24.78
CA THR A 323 15.43 -12.64 -24.51
C THR A 323 15.96 -13.68 -25.49
N ALA A 324 16.49 -14.77 -24.94
CA ALA A 324 16.97 -15.91 -25.71
C ALA A 324 16.18 -17.15 -25.30
N GLY A 325 15.24 -17.54 -26.15
CA GLY A 325 14.43 -18.74 -26.02
C GLY A 325 15.10 -19.95 -26.67
N GLY A 326 15.08 -21.08 -25.98
CA GLY A 326 15.45 -22.39 -26.53
C GLY A 326 14.55 -23.53 -26.03
N GLY A 327 13.49 -23.19 -25.30
CA GLY A 327 12.63 -24.14 -24.59
C GLY A 327 11.25 -24.34 -25.23
N THR A 328 10.43 -25.18 -24.57
CA THR A 328 9.07 -25.54 -24.98
C THR A 328 7.97 -24.69 -24.35
N THR A 329 8.29 -23.78 -23.43
CA THR A 329 7.31 -22.92 -22.75
C THR A 329 6.74 -21.85 -23.68
N ASP A 330 5.46 -21.56 -23.49
CA ASP A 330 4.67 -20.76 -24.42
C ASP A 330 4.76 -19.24 -24.17
N ALA A 331 5.18 -18.78 -22.99
CA ALA A 331 5.31 -17.36 -22.65
C ALA A 331 6.46 -17.09 -21.68
N HIS A 332 7.26 -16.04 -21.93
CA HIS A 332 8.26 -15.53 -20.99
C HIS A 332 7.72 -14.44 -20.07
N PHE A 333 6.73 -13.67 -20.54
CA PHE A 333 6.10 -12.61 -19.77
C PHE A 333 4.59 -12.63 -19.95
N TRP A 334 3.88 -12.51 -18.84
CA TRP A 334 2.43 -12.35 -18.74
C TRP A 334 2.13 -11.03 -18.01
N GLY A 335 1.70 -10.00 -18.75
CA GLY A 335 1.38 -8.70 -18.18
C GLY A 335 1.83 -7.55 -19.05
N GLY A 336 2.63 -6.63 -18.53
CA GLY A 336 3.09 -5.46 -19.28
C GLY A 336 4.57 -5.21 -19.10
N VAL A 337 5.27 -4.99 -20.21
CA VAL A 337 6.72 -4.75 -20.23
C VAL A 337 7.01 -3.36 -20.76
N MET A 338 7.83 -2.61 -20.03
CA MET A 338 8.32 -1.29 -20.40
C MET A 338 9.85 -1.31 -20.39
N ALA A 339 10.48 -1.07 -21.52
CA ALA A 339 11.93 -1.05 -21.65
C ALA A 339 12.41 0.26 -22.26
N LYS A 340 13.26 0.99 -21.52
CA LYS A 340 13.87 2.21 -21.99
C LYS A 340 15.12 1.87 -22.79
N ASN A 341 15.00 1.88 -24.11
CA ASN A 341 16.14 1.73 -24.99
C ASN A 341 16.71 3.13 -25.37
N ALA A 342 17.96 3.40 -24.98
CA ALA A 342 18.66 4.65 -25.30
C ALA A 342 19.63 4.52 -26.49
N ASP A 343 19.84 3.29 -27.00
CA ASP A 343 20.72 3.00 -28.11
C ASP A 343 19.91 2.40 -29.28
N LEU A 344 20.31 2.61 -30.52
CA LEU A 344 19.67 1.98 -31.69
C LEU A 344 20.07 0.50 -31.79
N SER A 345 20.16 -0.19 -30.64
CA SER A 345 20.43 -1.62 -30.53
C SER A 345 19.13 -2.40 -30.71
N THR A 346 19.25 -3.61 -31.25
CA THR A 346 18.14 -4.52 -31.48
C THR A 346 17.71 -5.18 -30.16
N GLN A 347 16.46 -4.98 -29.75
CA GLN A 347 15.85 -5.88 -28.74
C GLN A 347 15.74 -7.26 -29.38
N SER A 348 16.74 -8.12 -29.18
CA SER A 348 16.72 -9.46 -29.78
C SER A 348 15.81 -10.35 -28.94
N LEU A 349 14.63 -10.60 -29.46
CA LEU A 349 13.87 -11.78 -29.08
C LEU A 349 14.27 -12.86 -30.08
N SER A 350 14.89 -13.94 -29.61
CA SER A 350 15.25 -15.11 -30.44
C SER A 350 14.72 -16.39 -29.80
N GLY A 351 14.36 -17.39 -30.62
CA GLY A 351 13.63 -18.58 -30.16
C GLY A 351 12.15 -18.33 -29.87
N LYS A 352 11.46 -19.23 -29.14
CA LYS A 352 10.06 -19.03 -28.69
C LYS A 352 9.97 -18.02 -27.53
N ALA A 353 10.48 -16.81 -27.75
CA ALA A 353 10.43 -15.73 -26.78
C ALA A 353 9.11 -14.95 -26.94
N THR A 354 8.24 -15.03 -25.93
CA THR A 354 6.83 -14.62 -26.04
C THR A 354 6.45 -13.62 -24.96
N LEU A 355 5.95 -12.44 -25.38
CA LEU A 355 5.42 -11.37 -24.53
C LEU A 355 3.90 -11.30 -24.67
N ASN A 356 3.16 -11.76 -23.66
CA ASN A 356 1.71 -11.75 -23.66
C ASN A 356 1.16 -10.65 -22.77
N PHE A 357 0.34 -9.78 -23.35
CA PHE A 357 -0.43 -8.81 -22.58
C PHE A 357 -1.43 -9.54 -21.69
N SER A 358 -1.42 -9.21 -20.39
CA SER A 358 -2.40 -9.75 -19.43
C SER A 358 -2.89 -8.67 -18.48
N SER A 359 -4.12 -8.21 -18.69
CA SER A 359 -4.79 -7.29 -17.78
C SER A 359 -4.95 -7.93 -16.40
N CYS A 360 -5.18 -9.24 -16.32
CA CYS A 360 -5.34 -9.94 -15.06
C CYS A 360 -4.06 -9.96 -14.22
N SER A 361 -2.90 -10.26 -14.83
CA SER A 361 -1.62 -10.23 -14.11
C SER A 361 -1.27 -8.80 -13.65
N ILE A 362 -1.50 -7.79 -14.50
CA ILE A 362 -1.29 -6.38 -14.17
C ILE A 362 -2.17 -5.96 -12.98
N LEU A 363 -3.48 -6.20 -13.06
CA LEU A 363 -4.42 -5.84 -11.99
C LEU A 363 -4.13 -6.59 -10.70
N THR A 364 -3.72 -7.86 -10.77
CA THR A 364 -3.36 -8.66 -9.59
C THR A 364 -2.12 -8.12 -8.91
N ALA A 365 -1.08 -7.78 -9.68
CA ALA A 365 0.14 -7.15 -9.17
C ALA A 365 -0.16 -5.78 -8.54
N LEU A 366 -0.96 -4.95 -9.20
CA LEU A 366 -1.39 -3.64 -8.68
C LEU A 366 -2.17 -3.79 -7.38
N GLN A 367 -3.17 -4.67 -7.32
CA GLN A 367 -3.93 -4.90 -6.10
C GLN A 367 -3.03 -5.40 -4.95
N ALA A 368 -2.00 -6.20 -5.23
CA ALA A 368 -1.13 -6.75 -4.20
C ALA A 368 -0.09 -5.75 -3.66
N THR A 369 0.37 -4.81 -4.49
CA THR A 369 1.53 -3.93 -4.18
C THR A 369 1.14 -2.48 -3.90
N SER A 370 -0.06 -2.06 -4.29
CA SER A 370 -0.45 -0.65 -4.22
C SER A 370 -0.70 -0.18 -2.79
N PRO A 371 -0.29 1.06 -2.46
CA PRO A 371 -0.56 1.65 -1.16
C PRO A 371 -2.05 1.90 -0.96
N ILE A 372 -2.44 2.14 0.29
CA ILE A 372 -3.78 2.63 0.62
C ILE A 372 -3.81 4.15 0.67
N SER A 373 -4.99 4.72 0.46
CA SER A 373 -5.28 6.13 0.63
C SER A 373 -6.62 6.31 1.35
N MET A 374 -6.76 7.47 1.99
CA MET A 374 -8.01 7.87 2.63
C MET A 374 -9.13 8.07 1.59
N MET A 375 -10.38 7.90 2.03
CA MET A 375 -11.54 8.26 1.21
C MET A 375 -11.54 9.77 0.91
N ARG A 376 -12.01 10.13 -0.29
CA ARG A 376 -12.12 11.54 -0.71
C ARG A 376 -13.11 12.36 0.13
N SER A 377 -14.12 11.73 0.71
CA SER A 377 -15.13 12.33 1.61
C SER A 377 -15.17 11.56 2.93
N ARG A 378 -15.85 12.12 3.97
CA ARG A 378 -15.88 11.65 5.39
C ARG A 378 -15.54 10.17 5.54
N GLY A 379 -14.23 9.89 5.60
CA GLY A 379 -13.68 8.54 5.59
C GLY A 379 -13.56 7.97 6.99
N TRP A 380 -13.90 8.74 8.02
CA TRP A 380 -13.79 8.32 9.40
C TRP A 380 -15.02 8.69 10.21
N ALA A 381 -15.27 7.91 11.26
CA ALA A 381 -16.28 8.15 12.26
C ALA A 381 -15.73 7.82 13.64
N GLN A 382 -16.19 8.55 14.66
CA GLN A 382 -15.96 8.18 16.05
C GLN A 382 -16.80 6.94 16.38
N LEU A 383 -16.17 5.96 17.01
CA LEU A 383 -16.79 4.72 17.45
C LEU A 383 -16.96 4.78 18.98
N TYR A 384 -18.01 4.16 19.50
CA TYR A 384 -18.31 4.11 20.94
C TYR A 384 -17.77 2.84 21.60
#